data_AF-A0A1W1DVV5-F1
#
_entry.id   AF-A0A1W1DVV5-F1
#
_cell.length_a   1.000
_cell.length_b   1.000
_cell.length_c   1.000
_cell.angle_alpha   90.00
_cell.angle_beta   90.00
_cell.angle_gamma   90.00
#
_symmetry.space_group_name_H-M   'P 1'
#
loop_
_entity.id
_entity.type
_entity.pdbx_description
1 polymer ?
#
loop_
_entity_poly.entity_id
_entity_poly.type
_entity_poly.pdbx_seq_one_letter_code
_entity_poly.pdbx_strand_id
1 'polypeptide(L)'
;MKKTSRQMLTGKSFEYAILREFQEKLELTTTVEVIENSAFTIAKECFNTFDEQAQGRYLLTASFAVNFLIDIEPRLSHDIDKNDVLQLEILSDDKGKLGDVRDVLIIRAVQKWEIGISAKNNHKAVKHPRLSNKIDFGEKWLGIKCSQTYFNEVGLIFDKLKTIKIDSASTQKWDTFSDKDNDIYVPILNAFKKELDRIYRSSPSLVASNLVEYLVGKKDFYKVIKRNNEVEIQAYNLHGTLNAPFLTIQPKFKTPQIKLPSKINSIEFKSGVKTTLIVDFNNDWRLSFRIHNASSRVEPSLKFDINLLQAPSSLFVNKLSIP
;
A
#
# COMPACT_ATOMS: atom_id res chain seq x y z
N MET A 1 -20.55 6.83 19.64
CA MET A 1 -19.22 6.21 19.41
C MET A 1 -19.15 5.70 17.98
N LYS A 2 -18.15 6.12 17.18
CA LYS A 2 -17.95 5.58 15.82
C LYS A 2 -17.63 4.09 15.96
N LYS A 3 -18.43 3.22 15.33
CA LYS A 3 -18.19 1.77 15.32
C LYS A 3 -16.84 1.51 14.63
N THR A 4 -15.82 1.12 15.39
CA THR A 4 -14.52 0.74 14.84
C THR A 4 -14.73 -0.45 13.91
N SER A 5 -14.30 -0.33 12.66
CA SER A 5 -14.51 -1.40 11.68
C SER A 5 -13.67 -2.63 12.07
N ARG A 6 -14.20 -3.84 11.83
CA ARG A 6 -13.45 -5.08 12.07
C ARG A 6 -12.12 -5.09 11.33
N GLN A 7 -12.07 -4.54 10.12
CA GLN A 7 -10.85 -4.40 9.33
C GLN A 7 -9.80 -3.52 10.01
N MET A 8 -10.22 -2.40 10.61
CA MET A 8 -9.31 -1.53 11.37
C MET A 8 -8.77 -2.27 12.58
N LEU A 9 -9.65 -2.89 13.38
CA LEU A 9 -9.24 -3.65 14.58
C LEU A 9 -8.20 -4.71 14.20
N THR A 10 -8.51 -5.57 13.25
CA THR A 10 -7.64 -6.69 12.90
C THR A 10 -6.36 -6.28 12.17
N GLY A 11 -6.35 -5.13 11.50
CA GLY A 11 -5.16 -4.55 10.89
C GLY A 11 -4.22 -3.96 11.94
N LYS A 12 -4.75 -3.06 12.78
CA LYS A 12 -3.99 -2.38 13.83
C LYS A 12 -3.45 -3.35 14.90
N SER A 13 -4.19 -4.39 15.25
CA SER A 13 -3.67 -5.44 16.13
C SER A 13 -2.48 -6.18 15.54
N PHE A 14 -2.44 -6.38 14.22
CA PHE A 14 -1.32 -7.05 13.58
C PHE A 14 -0.09 -6.15 13.46
N GLU A 15 -0.27 -4.85 13.21
CA GLU A 15 0.80 -3.84 13.29
C GLU A 15 1.47 -3.85 14.66
N TYR A 16 0.68 -3.83 15.74
CA TYR A 16 1.18 -3.90 17.12
C TYR A 16 1.94 -5.21 17.40
N ALA A 17 1.39 -6.35 16.99
CA ALA A 17 2.04 -7.65 17.20
C ALA A 17 3.42 -7.73 16.51
N ILE A 18 3.55 -7.20 15.29
CA ILE A 18 4.83 -7.15 14.58
C ILE A 18 5.86 -6.30 15.35
N LEU A 19 5.47 -5.09 15.78
CA LEU A 19 6.37 -4.24 16.56
C LEU A 19 6.79 -4.91 17.86
N ARG A 20 5.85 -5.52 18.59
CA ARG A 20 6.12 -6.22 19.86
C ARG A 20 7.09 -7.38 19.70
N GLU A 21 6.94 -8.18 18.64
CA GLU A 21 7.86 -9.28 18.36
C GLU A 21 9.26 -8.79 17.98
N PHE A 22 9.38 -7.68 17.24
CA PHE A 22 10.68 -7.06 17.02
C PHE A 22 11.31 -6.60 18.33
N GLN A 23 10.55 -5.90 19.16
CA GLN A 23 11.01 -5.42 20.46
C GLN A 23 11.55 -6.57 21.31
N GLU A 24 10.72 -7.58 21.57
CA GLU A 24 11.05 -8.71 22.44
C GLU A 24 12.31 -9.46 21.99
N LYS A 25 12.48 -9.67 20.69
CA LYS A 25 13.62 -10.42 20.15
C LYS A 25 14.89 -9.58 20.06
N LEU A 26 14.78 -8.29 19.71
CA LEU A 26 15.94 -7.44 19.47
C LEU A 26 16.50 -6.83 20.77
N GLU A 27 15.69 -6.62 21.80
CA GLU A 27 16.16 -6.21 23.14
C GLU A 27 17.18 -7.18 23.75
N LEU A 28 17.23 -8.43 23.28
CA LEU A 28 18.22 -9.43 23.68
C LEU A 28 19.60 -9.22 23.02
N THR A 29 19.67 -8.43 21.96
CA THR A 29 20.87 -8.31 21.10
C THR A 29 21.37 -6.89 20.92
N THR A 30 20.51 -5.88 21.07
CA THR A 30 20.85 -4.48 20.84
C THR A 30 19.95 -3.55 21.65
N THR A 31 20.25 -2.26 21.68
CA THR A 31 19.43 -1.25 22.36
C THR A 31 18.22 -0.89 21.49
N VAL A 32 17.01 -1.06 22.03
CA VAL A 32 15.75 -0.79 21.34
C VAL A 32 14.97 0.31 22.05
N GLU A 33 14.38 1.21 21.27
CA GLU A 33 13.45 2.23 21.74
C GLU A 33 12.13 2.12 20.96
N VAL A 34 11.01 2.08 21.67
CA VAL A 34 9.67 2.12 21.05
C VAL A 34 9.13 3.54 21.08
N ILE A 35 8.77 4.08 19.93
CA ILE A 35 8.16 5.40 19.82
C ILE A 35 6.66 5.30 20.11
N GLU A 36 6.26 5.67 21.32
CA GLU A 36 4.86 5.64 21.79
C GLU A 36 4.03 6.83 21.27
N ASN A 37 3.86 6.90 19.94
CA ASN A 37 2.98 7.88 19.31
C ASN A 37 1.50 7.46 19.37
N SER A 38 0.58 8.32 18.90
CA SER A 38 -0.86 8.01 18.91
C SER A 38 -1.23 6.76 18.10
N ALA A 39 -0.49 6.46 17.02
CA ALA A 39 -0.75 5.28 16.21
C ALA A 39 -0.39 3.99 16.97
N PHE A 40 0.71 4.02 17.73
CA PHE A 40 1.08 2.94 18.65
C PHE A 40 -0.01 2.71 19.70
N THR A 41 -0.48 3.75 20.38
CA THR A 41 -1.55 3.63 21.39
C THR A 41 -2.80 3.00 20.80
N ILE A 42 -3.26 3.48 19.63
CA ILE A 42 -4.44 2.93 18.95
C ILE A 42 -4.23 1.45 18.58
N ALA A 43 -3.04 1.09 18.10
CA ALA A 43 -2.73 -0.28 17.71
C ALA A 43 -2.72 -1.25 18.91
N LYS A 44 -2.13 -0.81 20.02
CA LYS A 44 -2.13 -1.53 21.30
C LYS A 44 -3.55 -1.70 21.85
N GLU A 45 -4.35 -0.64 21.86
CA GLU A 45 -5.75 -0.71 22.29
C GLU A 45 -6.55 -1.68 21.43
N CYS A 46 -6.40 -1.63 20.10
CA CYS A 46 -7.05 -2.58 19.20
C CYS A 46 -6.65 -4.02 19.51
N PHE A 47 -5.36 -4.28 19.71
CA PHE A 47 -4.84 -5.61 20.10
C PHE A 47 -5.47 -6.10 21.41
N ASN A 48 -5.54 -5.25 22.43
CA ASN A 48 -6.10 -5.58 23.74
C ASN A 48 -7.62 -5.86 23.72
N THR A 49 -8.34 -5.51 22.65
CA THR A 49 -9.77 -5.87 22.51
C THR A 49 -10.01 -7.34 22.18
N PHE A 50 -8.98 -8.05 21.70
CA PHE A 50 -9.05 -9.48 21.39
C PHE A 50 -8.79 -10.34 22.62
N ASP A 51 -9.38 -11.54 22.67
CA ASP A 51 -9.06 -12.54 23.69
C ASP A 51 -7.61 -13.05 23.57
N GLU A 52 -7.12 -13.71 24.63
CA GLU A 52 -5.74 -14.23 24.70
C GLU A 52 -5.42 -15.17 23.55
N GLN A 53 -6.38 -15.99 23.10
CA GLN A 53 -6.17 -16.93 22.00
C GLN A 53 -5.94 -16.18 20.68
N ALA A 54 -6.73 -15.14 20.40
CA ALA A 54 -6.57 -14.30 19.21
C ALA A 54 -5.30 -13.46 19.28
N GLN A 55 -4.97 -12.89 20.45
CA GLN A 55 -3.71 -12.19 20.69
C GLN A 55 -2.50 -13.10 20.42
N GLY A 56 -2.50 -14.31 21.00
CA GLY A 56 -1.47 -15.32 20.77
C GLY A 56 -1.32 -15.69 19.30
N ARG A 57 -2.41 -15.77 18.54
CA ARG A 57 -2.34 -16.00 17.08
C ARG A 57 -1.69 -14.84 16.31
N TYR A 58 -1.94 -13.59 16.70
CA TYR A 58 -1.27 -12.44 16.09
C TYR A 58 0.23 -12.44 16.39
N LEU A 59 0.61 -12.66 17.66
CA LEU A 59 2.00 -12.73 18.11
C LEU A 59 2.74 -13.87 17.42
N LEU A 60 2.18 -15.09 17.41
CA LEU A 60 2.77 -16.24 16.73
C LEU A 60 3.05 -15.95 15.25
N THR A 61 2.06 -15.38 14.54
CA THR A 61 2.21 -15.01 13.12
C THR A 61 3.33 -13.97 12.94
N ALA A 62 3.32 -12.92 13.77
CA ALA A 62 4.33 -11.88 13.75
C ALA A 62 5.73 -12.45 14.05
N SER A 63 5.84 -13.39 14.98
CA SER A 63 7.10 -14.01 15.40
C SER A 63 7.80 -14.74 14.25
N PHE A 64 7.06 -15.50 13.44
CA PHE A 64 7.59 -16.15 12.24
C PHE A 64 8.15 -15.14 11.24
N ALA A 65 7.43 -14.04 11.00
CA ALA A 65 7.89 -13.00 10.10
C ALA A 65 9.12 -12.28 10.65
N VAL A 66 9.11 -11.89 11.93
CA VAL A 66 10.23 -11.19 12.56
C VAL A 66 11.49 -12.05 12.60
N ASN A 67 11.40 -13.32 12.96
CA ASN A 67 12.54 -14.24 12.94
C ASN A 67 13.18 -14.31 11.55
N PHE A 68 12.36 -14.45 10.50
CA PHE A 68 12.85 -14.46 9.13
C PHE A 68 13.54 -13.13 8.76
N LEU A 69 12.98 -12.00 9.18
CA LEU A 69 13.53 -10.68 8.88
C LEU A 69 14.86 -10.41 9.61
N ILE A 70 14.97 -10.79 10.88
CA ILE A 70 16.23 -10.73 11.65
C ILE A 70 17.35 -11.50 10.94
N ASP A 71 17.02 -12.65 10.36
CA ASP A 71 17.96 -13.50 9.64
C ASP A 71 18.51 -12.86 8.35
N ILE A 72 17.75 -11.98 7.70
CA ILE A 72 18.11 -11.38 6.42
C ILE A 72 18.43 -9.89 6.50
N GLU A 73 18.20 -9.23 7.62
CA GLU A 73 18.53 -7.80 7.84
C GLU A 73 19.57 -7.66 8.95
N PRO A 74 20.88 -7.76 8.63
CA PRO A 74 21.96 -7.70 9.63
C PRO A 74 21.88 -6.49 10.54
N ARG A 75 21.44 -5.34 10.02
CA ARG A 75 21.36 -4.08 10.77
C ARG A 75 20.27 -4.06 11.83
N LEU A 76 19.37 -5.05 11.88
CA LEU A 76 18.43 -5.17 13.00
C LEU A 76 19.16 -5.48 14.30
N SER A 77 20.04 -6.48 14.31
CA SER A 77 20.66 -7.00 15.52
C SER A 77 22.04 -6.42 15.86
N HIS A 78 22.58 -5.52 15.04
CA HIS A 78 23.93 -4.99 15.22
C HIS A 78 23.96 -3.46 15.25
N ASP A 79 24.40 -2.91 16.38
CA ASP A 79 24.71 -1.49 16.59
C ASP A 79 26.18 -1.17 16.32
N ILE A 80 26.46 0.09 15.97
CA ILE A 80 27.81 0.64 15.87
C ILE A 80 28.42 0.84 17.27
N ASP A 81 27.64 1.45 18.16
CA ASP A 81 27.98 1.72 19.54
C ASP A 81 26.70 1.98 20.36
N LYS A 82 26.86 2.26 21.66
CA LYS A 82 25.77 2.52 22.60
C LYS A 82 24.79 3.65 22.22
N ASN A 83 25.17 4.56 21.33
CA ASN A 83 24.32 5.66 20.86
C ASN A 83 23.53 5.27 19.59
N ASP A 84 23.86 4.15 18.96
CA ASP A 84 23.12 3.59 17.84
C ASP A 84 21.93 2.77 18.36
N VAL A 85 20.87 3.50 18.69
CA VAL A 85 19.60 2.95 19.18
C VAL A 85 18.71 2.55 18.01
N LEU A 86 18.15 1.34 18.09
CA LEU A 86 17.15 0.85 17.14
C LEU A 86 15.76 1.37 17.53
N GLN A 87 15.21 2.26 16.72
CA GLN A 87 13.89 2.82 16.97
C GLN A 87 12.80 2.03 16.23
N LEU A 88 11.72 1.70 16.95
CA LEU A 88 10.54 1.02 16.43
C LEU A 88 9.34 1.98 16.48
N GLU A 89 8.71 2.24 15.34
CA GLU A 89 7.60 3.18 15.23
C GLU A 89 6.44 2.56 14.44
N ILE A 90 5.19 2.75 14.90
CA ILE A 90 3.99 2.53 14.08
C ILE A 90 3.64 3.84 13.40
N LEU A 91 3.57 3.84 12.07
CA LEU A 91 3.27 5.04 11.29
C LEU A 91 1.77 5.35 11.30
N SER A 92 1.45 6.65 11.28
CA SER A 92 0.07 7.11 11.14
C SER A 92 -0.44 6.93 9.71
N ASP A 93 -1.74 6.69 9.56
CA ASP A 93 -2.41 6.50 8.27
C ASP A 93 -2.23 7.70 7.30
N ASP A 94 -1.88 8.88 7.81
CA ASP A 94 -1.63 10.08 7.01
C ASP A 94 -0.40 9.94 6.10
N LYS A 95 0.63 9.21 6.52
CA LYS A 95 1.80 8.92 5.68
C LYS A 95 1.42 8.05 4.48
N GLY A 96 0.46 7.13 4.67
CA GLY A 96 -0.22 6.37 3.60
C GLY A 96 -0.78 7.23 2.48
N LYS A 97 -1.31 8.41 2.81
CA LYS A 97 -1.87 9.35 1.82
C LYS A 97 -0.79 9.88 0.87
N LEU A 98 0.44 10.06 1.37
CA LEU A 98 1.60 10.57 0.62
C LEU A 98 2.35 9.51 -0.20
N GLY A 99 1.98 8.23 -0.05
CA GLY A 99 2.56 7.11 -0.82
C GLY A 99 3.54 6.24 -0.04
N ASP A 100 3.63 6.42 1.28
CA ASP A 100 4.34 5.51 2.15
C ASP A 100 3.40 4.38 2.59
N VAL A 101 3.64 3.16 2.14
CA VAL A 101 2.78 1.99 2.39
C VAL A 101 3.17 1.19 3.63
N ARG A 102 4.20 1.67 4.35
CA ARG A 102 4.73 1.05 5.56
C ARG A 102 3.84 1.39 6.74
N ASP A 103 3.57 0.39 7.56
CA ASP A 103 2.75 0.49 8.77
C ASP A 103 3.65 0.47 10.02
N VAL A 104 4.73 -0.32 10.01
CA VAL A 104 5.79 -0.33 11.05
C VAL A 104 7.11 0.08 10.42
N LEU A 105 7.84 0.97 11.07
CA LEU A 105 9.15 1.47 10.63
C LEU A 105 10.20 1.10 11.69
N ILE A 106 11.32 0.56 11.23
CA ILE A 106 12.48 0.27 12.07
C ILE A 106 13.64 1.13 11.58
N ILE A 107 14.27 1.89 12.47
CA ILE A 107 15.23 2.94 12.11
C ILE A 107 16.49 2.83 12.96
N ARG A 108 17.65 3.02 12.33
CA ARG A 108 18.91 3.36 12.99
C ARG A 108 19.43 4.68 12.42
N ALA A 109 19.21 5.76 13.14
CA ALA A 109 19.56 7.10 12.69
C ALA A 109 21.07 7.26 12.46
N VAL A 110 21.90 6.74 13.37
CA VAL A 110 23.37 6.77 13.27
C VAL A 110 23.85 6.06 12.01
N GLN A 111 23.21 4.94 11.67
CA GLN A 111 23.52 4.16 10.48
C GLN A 111 22.94 4.73 9.18
N LYS A 112 22.06 5.74 9.25
CA LYS A 112 21.24 6.24 8.13
C LYS A 112 20.48 5.11 7.43
N TRP A 113 19.94 4.19 8.23
CA TRP A 113 19.28 2.98 7.75
C TRP A 113 17.86 2.89 8.30
N GLU A 114 16.94 2.45 7.45
CA GLU A 114 15.56 2.14 7.84
C GLU A 114 15.04 0.97 7.01
N ILE A 115 14.13 0.18 7.59
CA ILE A 115 13.29 -0.76 6.85
C ILE A 115 11.83 -0.59 7.26
N GLY A 116 10.94 -0.86 6.32
CA GLY A 116 9.51 -0.78 6.50
C GLY A 116 8.83 -2.13 6.47
N ILE A 117 7.76 -2.27 7.27
CA ILE A 117 6.84 -3.39 7.19
C ILE A 117 5.45 -2.88 6.84
N SER A 118 4.87 -3.41 5.77
CA SER A 118 3.46 -3.24 5.44
C SER A 118 2.70 -4.46 5.96
N ALA A 119 2.00 -4.29 7.08
CA ALA A 119 1.23 -5.34 7.74
C ALA A 119 -0.12 -5.50 7.04
N LYS A 120 -0.47 -6.72 6.65
CA LYS A 120 -1.73 -7.01 5.96
C LYS A 120 -2.39 -8.23 6.57
N ASN A 121 -3.70 -8.13 6.77
CA ASN A 121 -4.53 -9.24 7.22
C ASN A 121 -5.44 -9.69 6.07
N ASN A 122 -5.13 -10.84 5.47
CA ASN A 122 -5.86 -11.45 4.36
C ASN A 122 -6.00 -10.61 3.07
N HIS A 123 -5.15 -9.59 2.86
CA HIS A 123 -5.31 -8.67 1.71
C HIS A 123 -4.01 -8.48 0.93
N LYS A 124 -4.08 -8.62 -0.40
CA LYS A 124 -2.93 -8.44 -1.32
C LYS A 124 -2.91 -7.09 -2.02
N ALA A 125 -4.00 -6.32 -1.99
CA ALA A 125 -4.14 -5.21 -2.91
C ALA A 125 -3.20 -4.04 -2.61
N VAL A 126 -3.04 -3.20 -3.63
CA VAL A 126 -2.17 -2.03 -3.63
C VAL A 126 -2.99 -0.78 -3.29
N LYS A 127 -2.43 0.42 -3.46
CA LYS A 127 -3.15 1.67 -3.18
C LYS A 127 -4.43 1.77 -4.03
N HIS A 128 -5.47 2.32 -3.42
CA HIS A 128 -6.80 2.47 -4.01
C HIS A 128 -7.21 3.95 -4.08
N PRO A 129 -6.60 4.72 -4.99
CA PRO A 129 -6.80 6.15 -5.04
C PRO A 129 -8.21 6.51 -5.55
N ARG A 130 -8.59 7.77 -5.32
CA ARG A 130 -9.84 8.34 -5.78
C ARG A 130 -9.62 9.24 -7.00
N LEU A 131 -10.65 9.36 -7.81
CA LEU A 131 -10.79 10.40 -8.82
C LEU A 131 -11.91 11.36 -8.41
N SER A 132 -11.72 12.65 -8.66
CA SER A 132 -12.72 13.71 -8.55
C SER A 132 -12.26 14.94 -9.33
N ASN A 133 -13.12 15.94 -9.46
CA ASN A 133 -12.77 17.25 -10.02
C ASN A 133 -11.70 18.03 -9.21
N LYS A 134 -11.29 17.55 -8.03
CA LYS A 134 -10.28 18.18 -7.16
C LYS A 134 -8.97 17.39 -7.06
N ILE A 135 -8.93 16.18 -7.61
CA ILE A 135 -7.75 15.31 -7.50
C ILE A 135 -7.03 15.30 -8.84
N ASP A 136 -5.90 16.01 -8.92
CA ASP A 136 -4.96 15.88 -10.02
C ASP A 136 -4.17 14.56 -9.85
N PHE A 137 -4.63 13.50 -10.55
CA PHE A 137 -3.95 12.21 -10.49
C PHE A 137 -2.59 12.27 -11.18
N GLY A 138 -2.44 13.09 -12.22
CA GLY A 138 -1.19 13.28 -12.93
C GLY A 138 -0.12 13.84 -12.01
N GLU A 139 -0.42 14.94 -11.32
CA GLU A 139 0.51 15.55 -10.36
C GLU A 139 0.79 14.60 -9.19
N LYS A 140 -0.26 14.05 -8.59
CA LYS A 140 -0.12 13.28 -7.35
C LYS A 140 0.53 11.91 -7.55
N TRP A 141 0.26 11.24 -8.67
CA TRP A 141 0.69 9.86 -8.92
C TRP A 141 1.93 9.83 -9.82
N LEU A 142 1.98 10.73 -10.81
CA LEU A 142 2.97 10.69 -11.90
C LEU A 142 3.99 11.84 -11.81
N GLY A 143 3.72 12.87 -11.02
CA GLY A 143 4.54 14.09 -10.94
C GLY A 143 4.32 15.07 -12.10
N ILE A 144 3.30 14.86 -12.94
CA ILE A 144 3.01 15.68 -14.13
C ILE A 144 1.51 16.00 -14.17
N LYS A 145 1.15 17.28 -14.07
CA LYS A 145 -0.25 17.74 -13.98
C LYS A 145 -1.15 17.21 -15.10
N CYS A 146 -2.39 16.90 -14.73
CA CYS A 146 -3.44 16.65 -15.69
C CYS A 146 -3.74 17.89 -16.54
N SER A 147 -4.19 17.66 -17.78
CA SER A 147 -4.62 18.72 -18.69
C SER A 147 -5.94 19.34 -18.25
N GLN A 148 -6.18 20.60 -18.65
CA GLN A 148 -7.48 21.22 -18.47
C GLN A 148 -8.58 20.46 -19.24
N THR A 149 -8.22 19.85 -20.38
CA THR A 149 -9.13 18.98 -21.15
C THR A 149 -9.63 17.82 -20.30
N TYR A 150 -8.75 17.13 -19.56
CA TYR A 150 -9.15 16.08 -18.62
C TYR A 150 -10.14 16.59 -17.57
N PHE A 151 -9.82 17.72 -16.92
CA PHE A 151 -10.70 18.30 -15.89
C PHE A 151 -12.05 18.74 -16.44
N ASN A 152 -12.10 19.28 -17.65
CA ASN A 152 -13.36 19.63 -18.32
C ASN A 152 -14.19 18.37 -18.61
N GLU A 153 -13.58 17.31 -19.15
CA GLU A 153 -14.26 16.05 -19.47
C GLU A 153 -14.86 15.38 -18.22
N VAL A 154 -14.06 15.20 -17.16
CA VAL A 154 -14.55 14.56 -15.92
C VAL A 154 -15.41 15.50 -15.07
N GLY A 155 -15.22 16.82 -15.18
CA GLY A 155 -15.98 17.84 -14.46
C GLY A 155 -17.46 17.78 -14.77
N LEU A 156 -17.82 17.60 -16.05
CA LEU A 156 -19.22 17.43 -16.48
C LEU A 156 -19.96 16.29 -15.75
N ILE A 157 -19.23 15.27 -15.31
CA ILE A 157 -19.79 14.12 -14.61
C ILE A 157 -19.77 14.35 -13.10
N PHE A 158 -18.62 14.77 -12.55
CA PHE A 158 -18.50 15.00 -11.11
C PHE A 158 -19.36 16.16 -10.60
N ASP A 159 -19.60 17.18 -11.42
CA ASP A 159 -20.48 18.28 -11.07
C ASP A 159 -21.95 17.84 -11.07
N LYS A 160 -22.37 16.98 -12.00
CA LYS A 160 -23.71 16.34 -11.94
C LYS A 160 -23.88 15.52 -10.66
N LEU A 161 -22.88 14.72 -10.28
CA LEU A 161 -22.90 13.95 -9.03
C LEU A 161 -22.96 14.87 -7.80
N LYS A 162 -22.28 16.01 -7.85
CA LYS A 162 -22.32 17.04 -6.80
C LYS A 162 -23.72 17.64 -6.69
N THR A 163 -24.36 18.00 -7.81
CA THR A 163 -25.73 18.52 -7.84
C THR A 163 -26.71 17.50 -7.27
N ILE A 164 -26.66 16.23 -7.71
CA ILE A 164 -27.52 15.15 -7.17
C ILE A 164 -27.33 15.00 -5.66
N LYS A 165 -26.08 15.06 -5.17
CA LYS A 165 -25.80 14.99 -3.73
C LYS A 165 -26.42 16.18 -2.97
N ILE A 166 -26.35 17.38 -3.52
CA ILE A 166 -26.92 18.59 -2.91
C ILE A 166 -28.45 18.51 -2.91
N ASP A 167 -29.07 18.28 -4.06
CA ASP A 167 -30.52 18.31 -4.24
C ASP A 167 -31.23 17.22 -3.44
N SER A 168 -30.59 16.06 -3.27
CA SER A 168 -31.11 14.97 -2.44
C SER A 168 -30.78 15.10 -0.95
N ALA A 169 -30.14 16.18 -0.51
CA ALA A 169 -29.59 16.32 0.85
C ALA A 169 -28.73 15.09 1.26
N SER A 170 -27.89 14.61 0.35
CA SER A 170 -27.05 13.40 0.50
C SER A 170 -27.83 12.10 0.73
N THR A 171 -29.11 12.03 0.37
CA THR A 171 -29.91 10.82 0.56
C THR A 171 -29.92 9.88 -0.65
N GLN A 172 -29.64 10.37 -1.86
CA GLN A 172 -29.66 9.57 -3.09
C GLN A 172 -28.66 8.41 -3.03
N LYS A 173 -29.09 7.23 -3.48
CA LYS A 173 -28.28 6.01 -3.55
C LYS A 173 -27.86 5.68 -4.98
N TRP A 174 -26.73 4.99 -5.14
CA TRP A 174 -26.22 4.57 -6.44
C TRP A 174 -27.03 3.47 -7.14
N ASP A 175 -27.86 2.73 -6.39
CA ASP A 175 -28.75 1.68 -6.91
C ASP A 175 -29.96 2.24 -7.68
N THR A 176 -30.21 3.55 -7.59
CA THR A 176 -31.28 4.26 -8.31
C THR A 176 -30.91 4.65 -9.74
N PHE A 177 -29.64 4.57 -10.14
CA PHE A 177 -29.19 4.89 -11.49
C PHE A 177 -29.43 3.70 -12.41
N SER A 178 -30.11 3.93 -13.53
CA SER A 178 -30.44 2.89 -14.52
C SER A 178 -29.21 2.32 -15.24
N ASP A 179 -28.24 3.15 -15.60
CA ASP A 179 -27.03 2.71 -16.32
C ASP A 179 -25.77 3.50 -15.90
N LYS A 180 -25.42 3.42 -14.61
CA LYS A 180 -24.21 4.07 -14.08
C LYS A 180 -22.92 3.64 -14.77
N ASP A 181 -22.88 2.43 -15.34
CA ASP A 181 -21.70 1.94 -16.02
C ASP A 181 -21.44 2.77 -17.28
N ASN A 182 -22.45 2.96 -18.14
CA ASN A 182 -22.28 3.72 -19.38
C ASN A 182 -22.36 5.24 -19.17
N ASP A 183 -23.14 5.71 -18.20
CA ASP A 183 -23.36 7.14 -17.98
C ASP A 183 -22.26 7.81 -17.15
N ILE A 184 -21.55 7.04 -16.32
CA ILE A 184 -20.63 7.58 -15.31
C ILE A 184 -19.26 6.88 -15.40
N TYR A 185 -19.22 5.56 -15.26
CA TYR A 185 -17.95 4.84 -15.13
C TYR A 185 -17.13 4.79 -16.41
N VAL A 186 -17.73 4.39 -17.52
CA VAL A 186 -17.05 4.28 -18.83
C VAL A 186 -16.52 5.64 -19.30
N PRO A 187 -17.28 6.75 -19.27
CA PRO A 187 -16.76 8.07 -19.64
C PRO A 187 -15.57 8.52 -18.77
N ILE A 188 -15.63 8.30 -17.45
CA ILE A 188 -14.51 8.62 -16.55
C ILE A 188 -13.28 7.76 -16.85
N LEU A 189 -13.46 6.47 -17.11
CA LEU A 189 -12.36 5.56 -17.49
C LEU A 189 -11.74 5.95 -18.83
N ASN A 190 -12.55 6.36 -19.81
CA ASN A 190 -12.05 6.84 -21.10
C ASN A 190 -11.23 8.12 -20.95
N ALA A 191 -11.72 9.11 -20.18
CA ALA A 191 -11.00 10.34 -19.88
C ALA A 191 -9.69 10.06 -19.14
N PHE A 192 -9.72 9.17 -18.12
CA PHE A 192 -8.53 8.72 -17.40
C PHE A 192 -7.52 8.03 -18.31
N LYS A 193 -7.96 7.08 -19.15
CA LYS A 193 -7.10 6.36 -20.11
C LYS A 193 -6.43 7.33 -21.10
N LYS A 194 -7.21 8.24 -21.68
CA LYS A 194 -6.71 9.26 -22.62
C LYS A 194 -5.67 10.17 -21.95
N GLU A 195 -5.95 10.62 -20.73
CA GLU A 195 -5.05 11.52 -20.01
C GLU A 195 -3.78 10.79 -19.55
N LEU A 196 -3.89 9.55 -19.09
CA LEU A 196 -2.72 8.72 -18.74
C LEU A 196 -1.82 8.51 -19.96
N ASP A 197 -2.39 8.20 -21.13
CA ASP A 197 -1.63 8.05 -22.39
C ASP A 197 -0.96 9.37 -22.79
N ARG A 198 -1.65 10.50 -22.67
CA ARG A 198 -1.09 11.84 -22.95
C ARG A 198 0.10 12.14 -22.05
N ILE A 199 -0.04 11.95 -20.73
CA ILE A 199 1.04 12.19 -19.76
C ILE A 199 2.20 11.24 -20.04
N TYR A 200 1.92 9.95 -20.29
CA TYR A 200 2.92 8.94 -20.61
C TYR A 200 3.77 9.33 -21.82
N ARG A 201 3.16 9.82 -22.91
CA ARG A 201 3.91 10.27 -24.10
C ARG A 201 4.90 11.41 -23.83
N SER A 202 4.71 12.19 -22.77
CA SER A 202 5.64 13.29 -22.43
C SER A 202 6.92 12.81 -21.72
N SER A 203 6.84 11.72 -20.96
CA SER A 203 8.00 11.13 -20.27
C SER A 203 7.75 9.65 -19.98
N PRO A 204 7.90 8.76 -20.98
CA PRO A 204 7.45 7.37 -20.88
C PRO A 204 8.02 6.59 -19.69
N SER A 205 9.34 6.64 -19.51
CA SER A 205 10.01 5.88 -18.44
C SER A 205 9.66 6.39 -17.06
N LEU A 206 9.62 7.72 -16.88
CA LEU A 206 9.29 8.34 -15.59
C LEU A 206 7.84 8.06 -15.19
N VAL A 207 6.91 8.16 -16.15
CA VAL A 207 5.48 7.95 -15.89
C VAL A 207 5.21 6.48 -15.56
N ALA A 208 5.84 5.55 -16.27
CA ALA A 208 5.72 4.12 -15.99
C ALA A 208 6.21 3.79 -14.56
N SER A 209 7.42 4.25 -14.19
CA SER A 209 7.99 3.99 -12.86
C SER A 209 7.16 4.65 -11.77
N ASN A 210 6.81 5.93 -11.90
CA ASN A 210 6.08 6.69 -10.89
C ASN A 210 4.68 6.10 -10.63
N LEU A 211 4.00 5.62 -11.67
CA LEU A 211 2.70 4.98 -11.51
C LEU A 211 2.80 3.72 -10.64
N VAL A 212 3.80 2.86 -10.88
CA VAL A 212 4.02 1.66 -10.07
C VAL A 212 4.43 2.03 -8.65
N GLU A 213 5.38 2.95 -8.47
CA GLU A 213 5.82 3.40 -7.14
C GLU A 213 4.68 4.01 -6.33
N TYR A 214 3.85 4.87 -6.93
CA TYR A 214 2.72 5.47 -6.23
C TYR A 214 1.70 4.42 -5.75
N LEU A 215 1.48 3.38 -6.55
CA LEU A 215 0.49 2.35 -6.25
C LEU A 215 1.03 1.28 -5.29
N VAL A 216 2.26 0.84 -5.50
CA VAL A 216 2.89 -0.30 -4.80
C VAL A 216 3.65 0.16 -3.56
N GLY A 217 4.38 1.27 -3.65
CA GLY A 217 5.22 1.84 -2.60
C GLY A 217 6.41 2.61 -3.17
N LYS A 218 6.73 3.77 -2.59
CA LYS A 218 7.88 4.62 -3.00
C LYS A 218 9.22 4.24 -2.36
N LYS A 219 9.18 3.45 -1.29
CA LYS A 219 10.31 3.02 -0.49
C LYS A 219 10.39 1.51 -0.54
N ASP A 220 11.56 0.97 -0.20
CA ASP A 220 11.70 -0.47 -0.04
C ASP A 220 11.08 -0.93 1.28
N PHE A 221 10.39 -2.07 1.25
CA PHE A 221 9.67 -2.59 2.41
C PHE A 221 9.38 -4.09 2.29
N TYR A 222 9.04 -4.70 3.41
CA TYR A 222 8.47 -6.04 3.47
C TYR A 222 6.96 -5.96 3.62
N LYS A 223 6.22 -6.62 2.73
CA LYS A 223 4.79 -6.84 2.91
C LYS A 223 4.62 -8.15 3.67
N VAL A 224 4.12 -8.08 4.90
CA VAL A 224 3.85 -9.24 5.74
C VAL A 224 2.35 -9.47 5.76
N ILE A 225 1.91 -10.59 5.19
CA ILE A 225 0.50 -10.93 5.02
C ILE A 225 0.17 -12.10 5.95
N LYS A 226 -0.60 -11.81 6.99
CA LYS A 226 -1.24 -12.83 7.81
C LYS A 226 -2.37 -13.49 7.01
N ARG A 227 -2.34 -14.82 6.93
CA ARG A 227 -3.50 -15.64 6.55
C ARG A 227 -4.01 -16.45 7.74
N ASN A 228 -4.88 -17.42 7.46
CA ASN A 228 -5.41 -18.32 8.48
C ASN A 228 -4.31 -19.22 9.04
N ASN A 229 -3.58 -19.94 8.18
CA ASN A 229 -2.59 -20.96 8.58
C ASN A 229 -1.22 -20.73 7.88
N GLU A 230 -0.97 -19.53 7.37
CA GLU A 230 0.32 -19.17 6.79
C GLU A 230 0.63 -17.68 7.02
N VAL A 231 1.91 -17.33 7.03
CA VAL A 231 2.40 -15.97 6.84
C VAL A 231 3.16 -15.89 5.53
N GLU A 232 2.78 -14.93 4.68
CA GLU A 232 3.43 -14.65 3.40
C GLU A 232 4.23 -13.35 3.54
N ILE A 233 5.54 -13.41 3.30
CA ILE A 233 6.47 -12.28 3.36
C ILE A 233 6.92 -11.98 1.94
N GLN A 234 6.63 -10.78 1.44
CA GLN A 234 7.07 -10.32 0.13
C GLN A 234 8.06 -9.17 0.30
N ALA A 235 9.22 -9.24 -0.35
CA ALA A 235 10.23 -8.19 -0.23
C ALA A 235 10.18 -7.26 -1.45
N TYR A 236 9.64 -6.07 -1.26
CA TYR A 236 9.58 -5.03 -2.30
C TYR A 236 10.88 -4.23 -2.30
N ASN A 237 11.94 -4.84 -2.82
CA ASN A 237 13.27 -4.24 -2.96
C ASN A 237 13.36 -3.44 -4.26
N LEU A 238 12.67 -2.29 -4.35
CA LEU A 238 12.57 -1.48 -5.56
C LEU A 238 13.89 -0.74 -5.84
N HIS A 239 14.52 -0.22 -4.79
CA HIS A 239 15.70 0.64 -4.83
C HIS A 239 16.98 -0.06 -4.38
N GLY A 240 16.90 -1.31 -3.91
CA GLY A 240 18.07 -2.12 -3.55
C GLY A 240 18.55 -1.88 -2.12
N THR A 241 17.72 -1.33 -1.23
CA THR A 241 18.14 -0.98 0.15
C THR A 241 17.85 -2.07 1.17
N LEU A 242 17.09 -3.12 0.81
CA LEU A 242 16.85 -4.27 1.70
C LEU A 242 18.08 -5.18 1.80
N ASN A 243 18.21 -5.87 2.94
CA ASN A 243 19.30 -6.78 3.27
C ASN A 243 20.69 -6.13 3.19
N ALA A 244 20.78 -4.84 3.51
CA ALA A 244 22.06 -4.15 3.53
C ALA A 244 22.98 -4.79 4.59
N PRO A 245 24.24 -5.09 4.24
CA PRO A 245 25.18 -5.67 5.20
C PRO A 245 25.49 -4.68 6.32
N PHE A 246 25.93 -5.23 7.46
CA PHE A 246 26.49 -4.45 8.57
C PHE A 246 27.98 -4.79 8.70
N LEU A 247 28.86 -3.88 8.28
CA LEU A 247 30.30 -4.13 8.21
C LEU A 247 30.61 -5.43 7.43
N THR A 248 31.24 -6.41 8.08
CA THR A 248 31.56 -7.73 7.51
C THR A 248 30.40 -8.73 7.59
N ILE A 249 29.32 -8.40 8.31
CA ILE A 249 28.16 -9.27 8.53
C ILE A 249 27.23 -9.17 7.33
N GLN A 250 27.14 -10.27 6.59
CA GLN A 250 26.28 -10.39 5.41
C GLN A 250 24.90 -10.92 5.79
N PRO A 251 23.85 -10.56 5.04
CA PRO A 251 22.54 -11.18 5.21
C PRO A 251 22.61 -12.68 4.87
N LYS A 252 21.85 -13.53 5.56
CA LYS A 252 21.79 -14.97 5.23
C LYS A 252 21.26 -15.23 3.82
N PHE A 253 20.48 -14.30 3.29
CA PHE A 253 19.96 -14.31 1.93
C PHE A 253 19.90 -12.88 1.38
N LYS A 254 20.24 -12.71 0.11
CA LYS A 254 20.15 -11.42 -0.58
C LYS A 254 18.88 -11.34 -1.41
N THR A 255 17.97 -10.46 -1.03
CA THR A 255 16.74 -10.23 -1.78
C THR A 255 17.05 -9.66 -3.16
N PRO A 256 16.52 -10.27 -4.25
CA PRO A 256 16.64 -9.71 -5.59
C PRO A 256 16.03 -8.31 -5.67
N GLN A 257 16.72 -7.39 -6.36
CA GLN A 257 16.15 -6.09 -6.66
C GLN A 257 15.06 -6.24 -7.74
N ILE A 258 13.93 -5.58 -7.52
CA ILE A 258 12.81 -5.55 -8.45
C ILE A 258 13.05 -4.49 -9.51
N LYS A 259 12.86 -4.87 -10.78
CA LYS A 259 12.92 -3.91 -11.88
C LYS A 259 11.59 -3.15 -11.99
N LEU A 260 11.62 -1.85 -11.67
CA LEU A 260 10.51 -0.95 -11.99
C LEU A 260 10.28 -0.90 -13.51
N PRO A 261 9.04 -0.66 -13.98
CA PRO A 261 8.79 -0.55 -15.41
C PRO A 261 9.33 0.77 -15.96
N SER A 262 9.75 0.75 -17.23
CA SER A 262 10.13 1.93 -18.01
C SER A 262 9.22 2.15 -19.22
N LYS A 263 8.22 1.28 -19.42
CA LYS A 263 7.31 1.33 -20.55
C LYS A 263 5.94 0.82 -20.15
N ILE A 264 4.89 1.55 -20.55
CA ILE A 264 3.53 1.02 -20.61
C ILE A 264 3.36 0.35 -21.97
N ASN A 265 3.05 -0.95 -21.97
CA ASN A 265 2.81 -1.72 -23.19
C ASN A 265 1.40 -1.46 -23.72
N SER A 266 0.39 -1.48 -22.84
CA SER A 266 -0.99 -1.20 -23.20
C SER A 266 -1.82 -0.68 -22.03
N ILE A 267 -2.89 0.06 -22.36
CA ILE A 267 -3.94 0.50 -21.44
C ILE A 267 -5.26 0.13 -22.12
N GLU A 268 -5.94 -0.90 -21.64
CA GLU A 268 -7.09 -1.48 -22.34
C GLU A 268 -8.22 -1.83 -21.38
N PHE A 269 -9.46 -1.89 -21.86
CA PHE A 269 -10.54 -2.45 -21.04
C PHE A 269 -10.33 -3.95 -20.87
N LYS A 270 -10.58 -4.46 -19.67
CA LYS A 270 -10.62 -5.90 -19.44
C LYS A 270 -11.73 -6.50 -20.30
N SER A 271 -11.41 -7.56 -21.05
CA SER A 271 -12.38 -8.23 -21.93
C SER A 271 -13.66 -8.60 -21.17
N GLY A 272 -14.81 -8.24 -21.75
CA GLY A 272 -16.14 -8.46 -21.17
C GLY A 272 -16.49 -7.59 -19.95
N VAL A 273 -15.64 -6.65 -19.53
CA VAL A 273 -15.85 -5.82 -18.32
C VAL A 273 -15.70 -4.33 -18.63
N LYS A 274 -16.81 -3.59 -18.54
CA LYS A 274 -16.86 -2.15 -18.83
C LYS A 274 -16.19 -1.25 -17.80
N THR A 275 -16.05 -1.72 -16.56
CA THR A 275 -15.66 -0.90 -15.41
C THR A 275 -14.20 -1.09 -14.99
N THR A 276 -13.41 -1.84 -15.76
CA THR A 276 -12.04 -2.20 -15.41
C THR A 276 -11.08 -1.97 -16.55
N LEU A 277 -10.03 -1.17 -16.31
CA LEU A 277 -8.88 -1.08 -17.20
C LEU A 277 -7.79 -2.04 -16.74
N ILE A 278 -7.05 -2.60 -17.69
CA ILE A 278 -5.79 -3.31 -17.50
C ILE A 278 -4.68 -2.39 -18.00
N VAL A 279 -3.68 -2.16 -17.16
CA VAL A 279 -2.44 -1.49 -17.55
C VAL A 279 -1.33 -2.53 -17.50
N ASP A 280 -0.77 -2.81 -18.67
CA ASP A 280 0.35 -3.73 -18.87
C ASP A 280 1.63 -2.93 -19.06
N PHE A 281 2.69 -3.34 -18.37
CA PHE A 281 3.99 -2.69 -18.47
C PHE A 281 5.06 -3.72 -18.82
N ASN A 282 6.24 -3.23 -19.22
CA ASN A 282 7.41 -4.10 -19.24
C ASN A 282 7.83 -4.53 -17.82
N ASN A 283 8.78 -5.48 -17.74
CA ASN A 283 9.24 -6.06 -16.48
C ASN A 283 8.13 -6.78 -15.69
N ASP A 284 7.20 -7.44 -16.39
CA ASP A 284 6.18 -8.32 -15.82
C ASP A 284 5.20 -7.65 -14.83
N TRP A 285 5.04 -6.32 -14.90
CA TRP A 285 4.02 -5.63 -14.13
C TRP A 285 2.69 -5.60 -14.88
N ARG A 286 1.63 -6.07 -14.24
CA ARG A 286 0.26 -5.94 -14.75
C ARG A 286 -0.70 -5.56 -13.63
N LEU A 287 -1.43 -4.46 -13.83
CA LEU A 287 -2.35 -3.89 -12.84
C LEU A 287 -3.76 -3.81 -13.42
N SER A 288 -4.77 -4.14 -12.62
CA SER A 288 -6.18 -3.86 -12.96
C SER A 288 -6.68 -2.66 -12.18
N PHE A 289 -7.47 -1.80 -12.83
CA PHE A 289 -8.04 -0.57 -12.30
C PHE A 289 -9.57 -0.64 -12.45
N ARG A 290 -10.25 -1.19 -11.44
CA ARG A 290 -11.71 -1.25 -11.41
C ARG A 290 -12.28 -0.01 -10.75
N ILE A 291 -13.04 0.79 -11.48
CA ILE A 291 -13.72 1.96 -10.90
C ILE A 291 -15.01 1.53 -10.20
N HIS A 292 -15.29 2.11 -9.03
CA HIS A 292 -16.53 1.88 -8.29
C HIS A 292 -16.90 3.07 -7.39
N ASN A 293 -18.16 3.12 -6.98
CA ASN A 293 -18.63 3.96 -5.89
C ASN A 293 -18.28 3.33 -4.53
N ALA A 294 -17.49 4.04 -3.70
CA ALA A 294 -17.08 3.52 -2.39
C ALA A 294 -18.19 3.62 -1.31
N SER A 295 -19.18 4.50 -1.53
CA SER A 295 -20.34 4.70 -0.65
C SER A 295 -21.59 4.17 -1.35
N SER A 296 -22.58 3.70 -0.59
CA SER A 296 -23.92 3.41 -1.13
C SER A 296 -24.67 4.68 -1.54
N ARG A 297 -24.28 5.84 -0.99
CA ARG A 297 -24.82 7.16 -1.30
C ARG A 297 -23.99 7.88 -2.36
N VAL A 298 -24.64 8.70 -3.18
CA VAL A 298 -23.99 9.47 -4.25
C VAL A 298 -22.95 10.43 -3.68
N GLU A 299 -21.75 10.36 -4.23
CA GLU A 299 -20.61 11.19 -3.86
C GLU A 299 -19.94 11.71 -5.14
N PRO A 300 -19.48 12.98 -5.18
CA PRO A 300 -18.74 13.53 -6.34
C PRO A 300 -17.28 13.04 -6.36
N SER A 301 -17.09 11.75 -6.08
CA SER A 301 -15.80 11.07 -6.18
C SER A 301 -16.02 9.58 -6.41
N LEU A 302 -15.13 8.98 -7.20
CA LEU A 302 -15.09 7.53 -7.40
C LEU A 302 -13.75 6.98 -6.91
N LYS A 303 -13.72 5.68 -6.63
CA LYS A 303 -12.54 4.99 -6.12
C LYS A 303 -12.11 3.91 -7.11
N PHE A 304 -10.80 3.79 -7.31
CA PHE A 304 -10.24 2.61 -7.95
C PHE A 304 -10.04 1.51 -6.92
N ASP A 305 -10.52 0.32 -7.23
CA ASP A 305 -10.01 -0.92 -6.67
C ASP A 305 -8.93 -1.46 -7.62
N ILE A 306 -7.70 -1.49 -7.13
CA ILE A 306 -6.51 -1.77 -7.93
C ILE A 306 -5.85 -3.05 -7.43
N ASN A 307 -5.66 -4.00 -8.33
CA ASN A 307 -5.02 -5.26 -8.03
C ASN A 307 -3.79 -5.47 -8.90
N LEU A 308 -2.70 -5.91 -8.27
CA LEU A 308 -1.51 -6.42 -8.94
C LEU A 308 -1.84 -7.80 -9.49
N LEU A 309 -2.16 -7.87 -10.78
CA LEU A 309 -2.49 -9.11 -11.47
C LEU A 309 -1.24 -9.96 -11.70
N GLN A 310 -0.14 -9.29 -12.02
CA GLN A 310 1.17 -9.89 -12.20
C GLN A 310 2.22 -8.99 -11.57
N ALA A 311 3.03 -9.59 -10.71
CA ALA A 311 4.21 -8.96 -10.14
C ALA A 311 5.46 -9.46 -10.89
N PRO A 312 6.57 -8.71 -10.85
CA PRO A 312 7.83 -9.17 -11.42
C PRO A 312 8.24 -10.53 -10.89
N SER A 313 8.80 -11.36 -11.76
CA SER A 313 9.38 -12.66 -11.39
C SER A 313 10.50 -12.55 -10.35
N SER A 314 11.14 -11.37 -10.26
CA SER A 314 12.14 -11.04 -9.25
C SER A 314 11.55 -10.63 -7.90
N LEU A 315 10.23 -10.57 -7.71
CA LEU A 315 9.63 -10.33 -6.40
C LEU A 315 9.88 -11.56 -5.52
N PHE A 316 10.69 -11.40 -4.48
CA PHE A 316 10.89 -12.44 -3.49
C PHE A 316 9.61 -12.66 -2.66
N VAL A 317 9.22 -13.92 -2.50
CA VAL A 317 8.08 -14.35 -1.69
C VAL A 317 8.51 -15.55 -0.85
N ASN A 318 8.37 -15.42 0.47
CA ASN A 318 8.48 -16.52 1.42
C ASN A 318 7.10 -16.82 2.01
N LYS A 319 6.77 -18.10 2.17
CA LYS A 319 5.56 -18.55 2.85
C LYS A 319 5.92 -19.54 3.93
N LEU A 320 5.49 -19.26 5.15
CA LEU A 320 5.69 -20.11 6.31
C LEU A 320 4.32 -20.59 6.80
N SER A 321 4.14 -21.91 6.85
CA SER A 321 2.94 -22.52 7.42
C SER A 321 2.94 -22.33 8.94
N ILE A 322 1.79 -21.95 9.48
CA ILE A 322 1.57 -21.79 10.91
C ILE A 322 0.61 -22.91 11.34
N PRO A 323 0.98 -23.72 12.34
CA PRO A 323 0.17 -24.84 12.82
C PRO A 323 -1.17 -24.41 13.42
#